data_AF-A0AAN9YT30-F1
#
_entry.id   AF-A0AAN9YT30-F1
#
_cell.length_a   1.000
_cell.length_b   1.000
_cell.length_c   1.000
_cell.angle_alpha   90.00
_cell.angle_beta   90.00
_cell.angle_gamma   90.00
#
_symmetry.space_group_name_H-M   'P 1'
#
loop_
_entity.id
_entity.type
_entity.pdbx_description
1 polymer ?
#
loop_
_entity_poly.entity_id
_entity_poly.type
_entity_poly.pdbx_seq_one_letter_code
_entity_poly.pdbx_strand_id
1 'polypeptide(L)'
;MDLPTTTDNVLVERNREPLGISLINPYAVGKRDHSDIVALAEEISKADTFVQATTCSKLQIIAEQMRFLQQQALQVLSEAKESFELNHAACNFKKIPGHTYHLYKRESGQTYFSMLSPQDWAQQGGPPHKYIGAYHLKEDLTWITEEKLQQSSFNFSDIAKMGLLPTGNIRQQQIEAITEKMDC
;
A
#
# COMPACT_ATOMS: atom_id res chain seq x y z
N MET A 1 16.88 10.18 18.78
CA MET A 1 15.52 10.01 19.32
C MET A 1 15.68 9.04 20.46
N ASP A 2 15.79 9.57 21.67
CA ASP A 2 16.09 8.76 22.83
C ASP A 2 14.78 8.12 23.32
N LEU A 3 14.76 6.78 23.37
CA LEU A 3 13.74 6.03 24.09
C LEU A 3 13.79 6.48 25.57
N PRO A 4 12.64 6.63 26.25
CA PRO A 4 12.63 7.00 27.65
C PRO A 4 13.50 6.00 28.42
N THR A 5 14.60 6.51 28.96
CA THR A 5 15.58 5.72 29.70
C THR A 5 14.95 5.37 31.04
N THR A 6 14.96 4.08 31.37
CA THR A 6 14.59 3.43 32.64
C THR A 6 13.93 4.37 33.64
N THR A 7 12.59 4.39 33.63
CA THR A 7 11.82 4.95 34.73
C THR A 7 12.17 4.15 35.97
N ASP A 8 12.85 4.78 36.94
CA ASP A 8 12.95 4.21 38.29
C ASP A 8 11.53 3.86 38.75
N ASN A 9 11.37 2.67 39.34
CA ASN A 9 10.07 2.19 39.84
C ASN A 9 9.62 3.06 41.04
N VAL A 10 9.07 4.23 40.75
CA VAL A 10 8.64 5.21 41.76
C VAL A 10 7.28 4.77 42.29
N LEU A 11 7.26 4.36 43.56
CA LEU A 11 6.03 4.12 44.28
C LEU A 11 5.32 5.44 44.54
N VAL A 12 3.99 5.43 44.42
CA VAL A 12 3.15 6.57 44.80
C VAL A 12 3.41 6.91 46.27
N GLU A 13 3.59 8.21 46.54
CA GLU A 13 3.80 8.73 47.88
C GLU A 13 2.65 8.32 48.82
N ARG A 14 2.98 7.98 50.06
CA ARG A 14 1.96 7.62 51.07
C ARG A 14 1.24 8.87 51.56
N ASN A 15 -0.07 8.94 51.34
CA ASN A 15 -0.92 9.96 51.96
C ASN A 15 -1.32 9.54 53.39
N ARG A 16 -0.90 10.32 54.40
CA ARG A 16 -1.21 10.08 55.83
C ARG A 16 -2.55 10.68 56.28
N GLU A 17 -3.10 11.59 55.47
CA GLU A 17 -4.33 12.34 55.76
C GLU A 17 -5.27 12.33 54.53
N PRO A 18 -5.78 11.15 54.13
CA PRO A 18 -6.77 11.10 53.07
C PRO A 18 -7.98 11.96 53.46
N LEU A 19 -8.39 12.87 52.58
CA LEU A 19 -9.50 13.81 52.80
C LEU A 19 -9.32 14.72 54.03
N GLY A 20 -8.07 14.95 54.49
CA GLY A 20 -7.78 15.77 55.66
C GLY A 20 -8.04 15.08 57.01
N ILE A 21 -8.31 13.77 57.01
CA ILE A 21 -8.53 12.98 58.22
C ILE A 21 -7.29 12.13 58.49
N SER A 22 -6.65 12.32 59.65
CA SER A 22 -5.46 11.56 60.05
C SER A 22 -5.77 10.08 60.27
N LEU A 23 -4.97 9.21 59.65
CA LEU A 23 -5.07 7.77 59.87
C LEU A 23 -4.69 7.40 61.30
N ILE A 24 -5.52 6.56 61.94
CA ILE A 24 -5.32 6.07 63.32
C ILE A 24 -4.08 5.16 63.42
N ASN A 25 -3.76 4.42 62.35
CA ASN A 25 -2.51 3.68 62.21
C ASN A 25 -2.07 3.64 60.74
N PRO A 26 -1.23 4.58 60.28
CA PRO A 26 -0.78 4.63 58.89
C PRO A 26 0.05 3.41 58.47
N TYR A 27 0.67 2.70 59.42
CA TYR A 27 1.49 1.51 59.14
C TYR A 27 0.66 0.25 58.93
N ALA A 28 -0.55 0.19 59.48
CA ALA A 28 -1.44 -0.97 59.31
C ALA A 28 -2.15 -0.97 57.95
N VAL A 29 -2.50 0.21 57.43
CA VAL A 29 -3.24 0.38 56.17
C VAL A 29 -2.35 0.22 54.93
N GLY A 30 -1.02 0.36 55.10
CA GLY A 30 -0.05 0.35 53.99
C GLY A 30 0.96 -0.80 54.03
N LYS A 31 0.67 -1.91 54.72
CA LYS A 31 1.56 -3.09 54.69
C LYS A 31 1.55 -3.69 53.29
N ARG A 32 2.67 -3.56 52.59
CA ARG A 32 3.00 -4.32 51.38
C ARG A 32 4.09 -5.30 51.74
N ASP A 33 3.99 -6.52 51.24
CA ASP A 33 5.07 -7.51 51.41
C ASP A 33 6.23 -7.17 50.46
N HIS A 34 7.44 -7.62 50.76
CA HIS A 34 8.58 -7.42 49.85
C HIS A 34 8.36 -8.06 48.47
N SER A 35 7.55 -9.12 48.42
CA SER A 35 7.12 -9.78 47.18
C SER A 35 6.29 -8.87 46.26
N ASP A 36 5.51 -7.93 46.80
CA ASP A 36 4.64 -7.05 46.01
C ASP A 36 5.44 -6.08 45.12
N ILE A 37 6.62 -5.64 45.57
CA ILE A 37 7.48 -4.71 44.80
C ILE A 37 8.12 -5.44 43.61
N VAL A 38 8.53 -6.69 43.82
CA VAL A 38 9.09 -7.53 42.75
C VAL A 38 8.00 -7.84 41.72
N ALA A 39 6.80 -8.22 42.17
CA ALA A 39 5.66 -8.46 41.28
C ALA A 39 5.28 -7.21 40.47
N LEU A 40 5.29 -6.02 41.08
CA LEU A 40 5.05 -4.76 40.36
C LEU A 40 6.13 -4.48 39.31
N ALA A 41 7.41 -4.69 39.64
CA ALA A 41 8.51 -4.49 38.70
C ALA A 41 8.42 -5.46 37.51
N GLU A 42 8.02 -6.71 37.75
CA GLU A 42 7.76 -7.70 36.70
C GLU A 42 6.59 -7.28 35.79
N GLU A 43 5.51 -6.75 36.36
CA GLU A 43 4.35 -6.27 35.60
C GLU A 43 4.70 -5.05 34.72
N ILE A 44 5.44 -4.08 35.26
CA ILE A 44 5.91 -2.91 34.50
C ILE A 44 6.85 -3.36 33.37
N SER A 45 7.82 -4.23 33.66
CA SER A 45 8.73 -4.76 32.65
C SER A 45 7.96 -5.48 31.53
N LYS A 46 6.96 -6.28 31.90
CA LYS A 46 6.07 -6.94 30.95
C LYS A 46 5.33 -5.92 30.08
N ALA A 47 4.74 -4.88 30.67
CA ALA A 47 4.06 -3.82 29.93
C ALA A 47 5.01 -3.11 28.93
N ASP A 48 6.23 -2.79 29.35
CA ASP A 48 7.24 -2.17 28.49
C ASP A 48 7.60 -3.06 27.29
N THR A 49 7.80 -4.36 27.51
CA THR A 49 8.06 -5.29 26.40
C THR A 49 6.91 -5.35 25.40
N PHE A 50 5.66 -5.29 25.86
CA PHE A 50 4.49 -5.25 24.97
C PHE A 50 4.40 -3.95 24.18
N VAL A 51 4.68 -2.81 24.82
CA VAL A 51 4.71 -1.50 24.16
C VAL A 51 5.81 -1.48 23.10
N GLN A 52 6.99 -2.00 23.41
CA GLN A 52 8.09 -2.12 22.46
C GLN A 52 7.72 -3.02 21.27
N ALA A 53 7.20 -4.22 21.52
CA ALA A 53 6.80 -5.16 20.47
C ALA A 53 5.69 -4.57 19.55
N THR A 54 4.71 -3.88 20.16
CA THR A 54 3.64 -3.19 19.43
C THR A 54 4.19 -2.05 18.58
N THR A 55 5.12 -1.27 19.12
CA THR A 55 5.74 -0.13 18.41
C THR A 55 6.56 -0.63 17.23
N CYS A 56 7.38 -1.67 17.42
CA CYS A 56 8.14 -2.31 16.33
C CYS A 56 7.21 -2.81 15.22
N SER A 57 6.13 -3.50 15.56
CA SER A 57 5.14 -3.99 14.59
C SER A 57 4.51 -2.85 13.79
N LYS A 58 4.13 -1.74 14.45
CA LYS A 58 3.56 -0.56 13.78
C LYS A 58 4.57 0.12 12.84
N LEU A 59 5.82 0.27 13.28
CA LEU A 59 6.88 0.84 12.46
C LEU A 59 7.19 -0.04 11.24
N GLN A 60 7.12 -1.36 11.38
CA GLN A 60 7.29 -2.30 10.27
C GLN A 60 6.22 -2.08 9.19
N ILE A 61 4.95 -1.94 9.58
CA ILE A 61 3.85 -1.65 8.65
C ILE A 61 4.10 -0.33 7.91
N ILE A 62 4.49 0.73 8.64
CA ILE A 62 4.79 2.03 8.04
C ILE A 62 5.95 1.91 7.03
N ALA A 63 7.01 1.20 7.38
CA ALA A 63 8.15 0.99 6.49
C ALA A 63 7.76 0.24 5.20
N GLU A 64 6.89 -0.76 5.31
CA GLU A 64 6.35 -1.50 4.17
C GLU A 64 5.49 -0.59 3.27
N GLN A 65 4.60 0.21 3.85
CA GLN A 65 3.80 1.18 3.12
C GLN A 65 4.68 2.22 2.40
N MET A 66 5.75 2.70 3.04
CA MET A 66 6.71 3.62 2.41
C MET A 66 7.41 2.99 1.21
N ARG A 67 7.84 1.71 1.32
CA ARG A 67 8.44 0.98 0.20
C ARG A 67 7.47 0.83 -0.95
N PHE A 68 6.21 0.49 -0.65
CA PHE A 68 5.17 0.39 -1.66
C PHE A 68 4.92 1.72 -2.38
N LEU A 69 4.87 2.83 -1.65
CA LEU A 69 4.75 4.17 -2.24
C LEU A 69 5.94 4.53 -3.13
N GLN A 70 7.17 4.18 -2.72
CA GLN A 70 8.36 4.40 -3.54
C GLN A 70 8.30 3.61 -4.85
N GLN A 71 7.88 2.34 -4.80
CA GLN A 71 7.72 1.51 -5.99
C GLN A 71 6.66 2.08 -6.94
N GLN A 72 5.50 2.51 -6.40
CA GLN A 72 4.48 3.17 -7.21
C GLN A 72 4.99 4.46 -7.86
N ALA A 73 5.73 5.30 -7.13
CA ALA A 73 6.31 6.51 -7.70
C ALA A 73 7.28 6.21 -8.86
N LEU A 74 8.14 5.20 -8.71
CA LEU A 74 9.04 4.76 -9.78
C LEU A 74 8.27 4.23 -11.00
N GLN A 75 7.20 3.47 -10.78
CA GLN A 75 6.34 2.99 -11.85
C GLN A 75 5.70 4.14 -12.63
N VAL A 76 5.11 5.11 -11.93
CA VAL A 76 4.50 6.30 -12.56
C VAL A 76 5.52 7.08 -13.39
N LEU A 77 6.75 7.25 -12.89
CA LEU A 77 7.82 7.91 -13.65
C LEU A 77 8.22 7.13 -14.91
N SER A 78 8.31 5.80 -14.81
CA SER A 78 8.61 4.94 -15.96
C SER A 78 7.52 5.02 -17.02
N GLU A 79 6.25 4.96 -16.62
CA GLU A 79 5.08 5.05 -17.51
C GLU A 79 4.99 6.43 -18.18
N ALA A 80 5.28 7.50 -17.44
CA ALA A 80 5.35 8.86 -17.97
C ALA A 80 6.47 9.00 -19.01
N LYS A 81 7.65 8.45 -18.73
CA LYS A 81 8.78 8.44 -19.66
C LYS A 81 8.44 7.67 -20.95
N GLU A 82 7.92 6.46 -20.82
CA GLU A 82 7.50 5.66 -21.98
C GLU A 82 6.45 6.40 -22.80
N SER A 83 5.43 6.97 -22.14
CA SER A 83 4.40 7.75 -22.83
C SER A 83 4.97 8.98 -23.54
N PHE A 84 5.95 9.66 -22.95
CA PHE A 84 6.64 10.78 -23.57
C PHE A 84 7.39 10.37 -24.84
N GLU A 85 8.15 9.27 -24.77
CA GLU A 85 8.88 8.70 -25.90
C GLU A 85 7.94 8.27 -27.04
N LEU A 86 6.84 7.58 -26.72
CA LEU A 86 5.83 7.19 -27.69
C LEU A 86 5.11 8.41 -28.29
N ASN A 87 4.80 9.42 -27.48
CA ASN A 87 4.22 10.66 -28.00
C ASN A 87 5.15 11.36 -29.02
N HIS A 88 6.47 11.31 -28.82
CA HIS A 88 7.46 11.86 -29.74
C HIS A 88 7.82 10.95 -30.93
N ALA A 89 7.46 9.66 -30.91
CA ALA A 89 7.72 8.77 -32.03
C ALA A 89 7.07 9.29 -33.32
N ALA A 90 7.81 9.18 -34.43
CA ALA A 90 7.42 9.75 -35.72
C ALA A 90 6.07 9.19 -36.20
N CYS A 91 5.19 10.06 -36.69
CA CYS A 91 3.91 9.66 -37.26
C CYS A 91 3.52 10.59 -38.42
N ASN A 92 2.99 10.00 -39.49
CA ASN A 92 2.49 10.75 -40.66
C ASN A 92 0.98 11.04 -40.58
N PHE A 93 0.37 10.79 -39.42
CA PHE A 93 -1.05 10.98 -39.17
C PHE A 93 -1.25 11.63 -37.80
N LYS A 94 -2.44 12.20 -37.58
CA LYS A 94 -2.84 12.72 -36.27
C LYS A 94 -3.19 11.55 -35.35
N LYS A 95 -2.55 11.49 -34.18
CA LYS A 95 -2.89 10.54 -33.11
C LYS A 95 -4.24 10.95 -32.51
N ILE A 96 -5.18 10.01 -32.47
CA ILE A 96 -6.55 10.19 -31.96
C ILE A 96 -6.69 9.22 -30.78
N PRO A 97 -7.06 9.70 -29.58
CA PRO A 97 -7.38 8.85 -28.44
C PRO A 97 -8.43 7.79 -28.76
N GLY A 98 -8.37 6.65 -28.07
CA GLY A 98 -9.26 5.51 -28.25
C GLY A 98 -8.85 4.56 -29.39
N HIS A 99 -7.76 4.84 -30.10
CA HIS A 99 -7.25 3.98 -31.16
C HIS A 99 -5.97 3.24 -30.76
N THR A 100 -5.79 2.05 -31.32
CA THR A 100 -4.57 1.26 -31.22
C THR A 100 -3.65 1.57 -32.40
N TYR A 101 -2.37 1.78 -32.09
CA TYR A 101 -1.33 2.07 -33.05
C TYR A 101 -0.18 1.06 -32.91
N HIS A 102 0.43 0.72 -34.03
CA HIS A 102 1.49 -0.28 -34.11
C HIS A 102 2.85 0.40 -34.33
N LEU A 103 3.80 0.14 -33.44
CA LEU A 103 5.13 0.72 -33.46
C LEU A 103 6.11 -0.17 -34.24
N TYR A 104 6.83 0.44 -35.19
CA TYR A 104 7.83 -0.21 -36.02
C TYR A 104 9.17 0.50 -35.93
N LYS A 105 10.27 -0.22 -36.20
CA LYS A 105 11.64 0.32 -36.22
C LYS A 105 12.28 0.10 -37.58
N ARG A 106 12.70 1.21 -38.20
CA ARG A 106 13.48 1.19 -39.45
C ARG A 106 14.90 0.70 -39.19
N GLU A 107 15.57 0.28 -40.26
CA GLU A 107 17.00 -0.10 -40.22
C GLU A 107 17.90 1.05 -39.76
N SER A 108 17.52 2.31 -40.05
CA SER A 108 18.19 3.52 -39.55
C SER A 108 18.11 3.72 -38.04
N GLY A 109 17.30 2.92 -37.34
CA GLY A 109 17.05 3.03 -35.91
C GLY A 109 15.85 3.89 -35.53
N GLN A 110 15.26 4.63 -36.48
CA GLN A 110 14.09 5.47 -36.25
C GLN A 110 12.83 4.64 -35.96
N THR A 111 12.12 4.97 -34.88
CA THR A 111 10.82 4.40 -34.55
C THR A 111 9.69 5.26 -35.10
N TYR A 112 8.64 4.60 -35.60
CA TYR A 112 7.46 5.29 -36.12
C TYR A 112 6.18 4.48 -35.89
N PHE A 113 5.06 5.18 -35.80
CA PHE A 113 3.75 4.57 -35.67
C PHE A 113 3.06 4.35 -37.01
N SER A 114 2.30 3.26 -37.09
CA SER A 114 1.42 2.86 -38.19
C SER A 114 0.04 2.51 -37.63
N MET A 115 -1.01 2.70 -38.43
CA MET A 115 -2.36 2.23 -38.11
C MET A 115 -2.56 0.74 -38.45
N LEU A 116 -1.71 0.20 -39.33
CA LEU A 116 -1.79 -1.19 -39.77
C LEU A 116 -1.00 -2.11 -38.84
N SER A 117 -1.61 -3.23 -38.47
CA SER A 117 -0.99 -4.31 -37.69
C SER A 117 -0.06 -5.17 -38.56
N PRO A 118 0.85 -5.96 -37.97
CA PRO A 118 1.65 -6.91 -38.73
C PRO A 118 0.83 -7.90 -39.55
N GLN A 119 -0.37 -8.28 -39.08
CA GLN A 119 -1.29 -9.15 -39.83
C GLN A 119 -1.88 -8.43 -41.05
N ASP A 120 -2.23 -7.15 -40.94
CA ASP A 120 -2.78 -6.38 -42.06
C ASP A 120 -1.72 -6.18 -43.16
N TRP A 121 -0.46 -5.99 -42.76
CA TRP A 121 0.66 -5.94 -43.69
C TRP A 121 0.89 -7.26 -44.43
N ALA A 122 0.49 -8.40 -43.86
CA ALA A 122 0.67 -9.71 -44.51
C ALA A 122 -0.07 -9.79 -45.85
N GLN A 123 -1.19 -9.07 -46.00
CA GLN A 123 -1.94 -8.98 -47.27
C GLN A 123 -1.16 -8.23 -48.37
N GLN A 124 -0.15 -7.44 -47.98
CA GLN A 124 0.67 -6.59 -48.85
C GLN A 124 2.11 -7.14 -49.02
N GLY A 125 2.37 -8.39 -48.61
CA GLY A 125 3.71 -9.00 -48.68
C GLY A 125 4.53 -8.93 -47.39
N GLY A 126 3.92 -8.52 -46.27
CA GLY A 126 4.52 -8.48 -44.95
C GLY A 126 4.91 -7.07 -44.50
N PRO A 127 5.17 -6.87 -43.19
CA PRO A 127 5.53 -5.56 -42.65
C PRO A 127 6.89 -5.12 -43.19
N PRO A 128 7.03 -3.86 -43.63
CA PRO A 128 8.27 -3.37 -44.25
C PRO A 128 9.44 -3.25 -43.26
N HIS A 129 9.15 -3.21 -41.96
CA HIS A 129 10.13 -2.94 -40.91
C HIS A 129 9.87 -3.81 -39.67
N LYS A 130 10.85 -3.88 -38.77
CA LYS A 130 10.74 -4.69 -37.53
C LYS A 130 9.61 -4.17 -36.65
N TYR A 131 8.68 -5.06 -36.31
CA TYR A 131 7.60 -4.80 -35.37
C TYR A 131 8.13 -4.75 -33.93
N ILE A 132 7.70 -3.74 -33.17
CA ILE A 132 8.04 -3.59 -31.75
C ILE A 132 6.85 -3.97 -30.87
N GLY A 133 5.66 -3.42 -31.14
CA GLY A 133 4.49 -3.67 -30.31
C GLY A 133 3.26 -2.84 -30.72
N ALA A 134 2.13 -3.18 -30.11
CA ALA A 134 0.87 -2.48 -30.27
C ALA A 134 0.56 -1.68 -28.99
N TYR A 135 0.15 -0.43 -29.18
CA TYR A 135 -0.09 0.51 -28.11
C TYR A 135 -1.42 1.22 -28.34
N HIS A 136 -2.27 1.20 -27.33
CA HIS A 136 -3.53 1.92 -27.31
C HIS A 136 -3.32 3.31 -26.69
N LEU A 137 -3.80 4.34 -27.38
CA LEU A 137 -3.75 5.71 -26.90
C LEU A 137 -4.98 6.02 -26.05
N LYS A 138 -4.78 6.34 -24.77
CA LYS A 138 -5.87 6.71 -23.86
C LYS A 138 -6.29 8.17 -24.04
N GLU A 139 -7.44 8.52 -23.46
CA GLU A 139 -7.99 9.90 -23.43
C GLU A 139 -7.06 10.92 -22.75
N ASP A 140 -6.25 10.47 -21.79
CA ASP A 140 -5.25 11.29 -21.10
C ASP A 140 -3.93 11.43 -21.89
N LEU A 141 -3.89 10.96 -23.15
CA LEU A 141 -2.72 10.92 -24.04
C LEU A 141 -1.55 10.08 -23.53
N THR A 142 -1.79 9.23 -22.54
CA THR A 142 -0.82 8.20 -22.13
C THR A 142 -1.07 6.90 -22.88
N TRP A 143 -0.06 6.05 -22.90
CA TRP A 143 -0.06 4.84 -23.71
C TRP A 143 -0.18 3.60 -22.84
N ILE A 144 -0.94 2.62 -23.32
CA ILE A 144 -1.00 1.29 -22.73
C ILE A 144 -0.72 0.25 -23.80
N THR A 145 0.17 -0.70 -23.51
CA THR A 145 0.41 -1.83 -24.41
C THR A 145 -0.87 -2.64 -24.56
N GLU A 146 -1.14 -3.15 -25.76
CA GLU A 146 -2.34 -3.94 -26.03
C GLU A 146 -2.48 -5.16 -25.09
N GLU A 147 -1.37 -5.79 -24.71
CA GLU A 147 -1.35 -6.87 -23.71
C GLU A 147 -1.89 -6.44 -22.35
N LYS A 148 -1.46 -5.27 -21.83
CA LYS A 148 -1.94 -4.72 -20.55
C LYS A 148 -3.42 -4.34 -20.63
N LEU A 149 -3.86 -3.83 -21.78
CA LEU A 149 -5.27 -3.49 -22.00
C LEU A 149 -6.17 -4.73 -21.92
N GLN A 150 -5.74 -5.82 -22.57
CA GLN A 150 -6.42 -7.10 -22.52
C GLN A 150 -6.50 -7.62 -21.08
N GLN A 151 -5.39 -7.67 -20.35
CA GLN A 151 -5.35 -8.12 -18.95
C GLN A 151 -6.30 -7.32 -18.04
N SER A 152 -6.34 -5.99 -18.19
CA SER A 152 -7.27 -5.15 -17.42
C SER A 152 -8.75 -5.47 -17.70
N SER A 153 -9.09 -5.77 -18.96
CA SER A 153 -10.47 -6.13 -19.33
C SER A 153 -10.90 -7.48 -18.73
N PHE A 154 -10.00 -8.46 -18.69
CA PHE A 154 -10.25 -9.77 -18.08
C PHE A 154 -10.45 -9.63 -16.57
N ASN A 155 -9.54 -8.93 -15.88
CA ASN A 155 -9.60 -8.71 -14.44
C ASN A 155 -10.93 -8.08 -13.97
N PHE A 156 -11.43 -7.07 -14.68
CA PHE A 156 -12.71 -6.45 -14.31
C PHE A 156 -13.89 -7.41 -14.48
N SER A 157 -13.92 -8.16 -15.58
CA SER A 157 -14.99 -9.11 -15.86
C SER A 157 -14.97 -10.31 -14.91
N ASP A 158 -13.78 -10.74 -14.48
CA ASP A 158 -13.60 -11.89 -13.59
C ASP A 158 -13.90 -11.51 -12.12
N ILE A 159 -13.53 -10.30 -11.68
CA ILE A 159 -13.94 -9.75 -10.37
C ILE A 159 -15.47 -9.58 -10.31
N ALA A 160 -16.09 -9.09 -11.39
CA ALA A 160 -17.55 -8.95 -11.48
C ALA A 160 -18.25 -10.32 -11.44
N LYS A 161 -17.69 -11.35 -12.08
CA LYS A 161 -18.21 -12.73 -12.05
C LYS A 161 -17.97 -13.45 -10.71
N MET A 162 -16.93 -13.09 -9.95
CA MET A 162 -16.66 -13.64 -8.62
C MET A 162 -17.53 -13.05 -7.50
N GLY A 163 -18.41 -12.08 -7.80
CA GLY A 163 -19.36 -11.53 -6.82
C GLY A 163 -18.70 -10.76 -5.67
N LEU A 164 -17.45 -10.31 -5.81
CA LEU A 164 -16.65 -9.63 -4.78
C LEU A 164 -16.79 -8.10 -4.76
N LEU A 165 -17.73 -7.52 -5.53
CA LEU A 165 -18.12 -6.15 -5.24
C LEU A 165 -18.83 -6.15 -3.87
N PRO A 166 -18.34 -5.39 -2.87
CA PRO A 166 -19.02 -5.33 -1.59
C PRO A 166 -20.36 -4.63 -1.80
N THR A 167 -21.41 -5.43 -2.05
CA THR A 167 -22.82 -5.03 -1.95
C THR A 167 -23.20 -4.95 -0.48
N GLY A 168 -22.45 -4.16 0.28
CA GLY A 168 -22.59 -4.07 1.73
C GLY A 168 -21.75 -2.92 2.24
N ASN A 169 -22.40 -1.97 2.89
CA ASN A 169 -21.75 -0.85 3.56
C ASN A 169 -20.61 -1.37 4.46
N ILE A 170 -19.37 -0.98 4.17
CA ILE A 170 -18.14 -1.47 4.83
C ILE A 170 -18.23 -1.34 6.36
N ARG A 171 -18.99 -0.35 6.85
CA ARG A 171 -19.24 -0.17 8.28
C ARG A 171 -20.04 -1.30 8.91
N GLN A 172 -20.99 -1.90 8.19
CA GLN A 172 -21.81 -3.00 8.70
C GLN A 172 -20.97 -4.27 8.89
N GLN A 173 -20.11 -4.58 7.93
CA GLN A 173 -19.23 -5.76 7.96
C GLN A 173 -18.18 -5.68 9.08
N GLN A 174 -17.66 -4.46 9.35
CA GLN A 174 -16.74 -4.25 10.47
C GLN A 174 -17.43 -4.42 11.82
N ILE A 175 -18.72 -4.09 11.95
CA ILE A 175 -19.48 -4.26 13.20
C ILE A 175 -19.78 -5.74 13.46
N GLU A 176 -20.21 -6.50 12.44
CA GLU A 176 -20.45 -7.95 12.56
C GLU A 176 -19.18 -8.71 12.95
N ALA A 177 -18.04 -8.43 12.32
CA ALA A 177 -16.76 -9.08 12.63
C ALA A 177 -16.22 -8.75 14.03
N ILE A 178 -16.61 -7.61 14.62
CA ILE A 178 -16.30 -7.26 16.01
C ILE A 178 -17.21 -8.02 16.97
N THR A 179 -18.48 -8.21 16.60
CA THR A 179 -19.46 -8.89 17.44
C THR A 179 -19.15 -10.38 17.55
N GLU A 180 -18.74 -11.02 16.44
CA GLU A 180 -18.41 -12.46 16.40
C GLU A 180 -17.12 -12.83 17.17
N LYS A 181 -16.19 -11.87 17.31
CA LYS A 181 -14.98 -12.04 18.16
C LYS A 181 -15.23 -11.87 19.66
N MET A 182 -16.40 -11.37 20.06
CA MET A 182 -16.76 -11.21 21.47
C MET A 182 -17.52 -12.43 22.03
N ASP A 183 -17.98 -13.34 21.17
CA ASP A 183 -18.74 -14.55 21.55
C ASP A 183 -17.89 -15.85 21.53
N CYS A 184 -16.57 -15.76 21.37
CA CYS A 184 -15.61 -16.88 21.51
C CYS A 184 -14.69 -16.72 22.72
#